data_AF-A6H2K4-F1
#
_entry.id   AF-A6H2K4-F1
#
_cell.length_a   1.000
_cell.length_b   1.000
_cell.length_c   1.000
_cell.angle_alpha   90.00
_cell.angle_beta   90.00
_cell.angle_gamma   90.00
#
_symmetry.space_group_name_H-M   'P 1'
#
loop_
_entity.id
_entity.type
_entity.pdbx_description
1 polymer ?
#
loop_
_entity_poly.entity_id
_entity_poly.type
_entity_poly.pdbx_seq_one_letter_code
_entity_poly.pdbx_strand_id
1 'polypeptide(L)'
;ASLTTVELLKKFNSYDPNHIPVKAKINVTVICSCGNSQISKDYGLFVTYPLRSDDTLAKIATKAGLDEGLIQNFNQDANFSIGSGIVFIPGRDQNGHFFPLYSR
;
A
#
# COMPACT_ATOMS: atom_id res chain seq x y z
N ALA A 1 -11.23 5.59 1.59
CA ALA A 1 -9.87 5.01 1.78
C ALA A 1 -8.82 6.08 1.50
N SER A 2 -7.78 6.13 2.34
CA SER A 2 -6.76 7.18 2.37
C SER A 2 -5.36 6.56 2.30
N LEU A 3 -4.44 7.21 1.57
CA LEU A 3 -3.04 6.76 1.41
C LEU A 3 -2.14 7.12 2.61
N THR A 4 -2.65 7.91 3.54
CA THR A 4 -1.97 8.35 4.76
C THR A 4 -2.95 8.26 5.94
N THR A 5 -2.43 8.39 7.15
CA THR A 5 -3.22 8.38 8.38
C THR A 5 -3.04 9.67 9.16
N VAL A 6 -3.98 9.96 10.07
CA VAL A 6 -3.90 11.12 10.96
C VAL A 6 -2.65 11.02 11.85
N GLU A 7 -2.26 9.82 12.27
CA GLU A 7 -1.05 9.58 13.07
C GLU A 7 0.21 9.98 12.31
N LEU A 8 0.30 9.65 11.02
CA LEU A 8 1.42 10.09 10.17
C LEU A 8 1.43 11.61 10.00
N LEU A 9 0.27 12.22 9.77
CA LEU A 9 0.16 13.67 9.68
C LEU A 9 0.60 14.36 10.98
N LYS A 10 0.15 13.86 12.14
CA LYS A 10 0.58 14.39 13.45
C LYS A 10 2.07 14.18 13.70
N LYS A 11 2.61 13.02 13.33
CA LYS A 11 4.02 12.67 13.57
C LYS A 11 5.00 13.54 12.78
N PHE A 12 4.65 13.90 11.54
CA PHE A 12 5.56 14.59 10.62
C PHE A 12 5.28 16.09 10.45
N ASN A 13 4.37 16.64 11.26
CA ASN A 13 4.07 18.07 11.29
C ASN A 13 4.12 18.59 12.73
N SER A 14 4.66 19.79 12.92
CA SER A 14 4.80 20.41 14.25
C SER A 14 3.58 21.22 14.69
N TYR A 15 2.49 21.21 13.92
CA TYR A 15 1.29 21.99 14.21
C TYR A 15 0.41 21.30 15.25
N ASP A 16 -0.35 22.08 16.01
CA ASP A 16 -1.46 21.55 16.81
C ASP A 16 -2.48 20.91 15.86
N PRO A 17 -2.84 19.61 16.04
CA PRO A 17 -3.77 18.92 15.16
C PRO A 17 -5.17 19.53 15.12
N ASN A 18 -5.57 20.29 16.14
CA ASN A 18 -6.86 20.96 16.22
C ASN A 18 -6.81 22.43 15.75
N HIS A 19 -5.61 22.97 15.52
CA HIS A 19 -5.40 24.38 15.16
C HIS A 19 -4.31 24.54 14.09
N ILE A 20 -4.49 23.88 12.95
CA ILE A 20 -3.58 23.99 11.81
C ILE A 20 -3.72 25.38 11.17
N PRO A 21 -2.64 26.17 11.03
CA PRO A 21 -2.72 27.50 10.42
C PRO A 21 -3.17 27.45 8.96
N VAL A 22 -3.94 28.46 8.54
CA VAL A 22 -4.31 28.64 7.13
C VAL A 22 -3.03 28.92 6.31
N LYS A 23 -2.91 28.32 5.12
CA LYS A 23 -1.72 28.36 4.25
C LYS A 23 -0.47 27.65 4.82
N ALA A 24 -0.60 26.87 5.89
CA ALA A 24 0.48 26.00 6.34
C ALA A 24 0.83 24.97 5.25
N LYS A 25 2.13 24.70 5.09
CA LYS A 25 2.60 23.56 4.31
C LYS A 25 2.58 22.32 5.20
N ILE A 26 1.95 21.25 4.71
CA ILE A 26 1.79 19.99 5.44
C ILE A 26 2.68 18.92 4.81
N ASN A 27 3.47 18.25 5.64
CA ASN A 27 4.19 17.04 5.24
C ASN A 27 3.20 15.88 5.24
N VAL A 28 2.99 15.29 4.07
CA VAL A 28 2.05 14.16 3.88
C VAL A 28 2.85 12.90 3.60
N THR A 29 3.06 12.08 4.63
CA THR A 29 3.80 10.82 4.51
C THR A 29 2.91 9.73 3.93
N VAL A 30 3.36 9.09 2.84
CA VAL A 30 2.76 7.90 2.25
C VAL A 30 3.78 6.77 2.33
N ILE A 31 3.36 5.63 2.86
CA ILE A 31 4.24 4.46 2.99
C ILE A 31 4.27 3.67 1.67
N CYS A 32 5.39 3.00 1.40
CA CYS A 32 5.59 2.16 0.23
C CYS A 32 6.37 0.89 0.60
N SER A 33 6.33 -0.11 -0.27
CA SER A 33 7.09 -1.35 -0.15
C SER A 33 8.01 -1.54 -1.34
N CYS A 34 9.20 -2.07 -1.09
CA CYS A 34 10.16 -2.48 -2.12
C CYS A 34 10.18 -3.99 -2.33
N GLY A 35 9.20 -4.72 -1.77
CA GLY A 35 9.13 -6.17 -1.82
C GLY A 35 9.85 -6.88 -0.68
N ASN A 36 9.76 -8.21 -0.70
CA ASN A 36 10.36 -9.08 0.31
C ASN A 36 10.81 -10.39 -0.35
N SER A 37 12.13 -10.60 -0.43
CA SER A 37 12.74 -11.75 -1.09
C SER A 37 12.43 -13.09 -0.43
N GLN A 38 12.00 -13.09 0.84
CA GLN A 38 11.56 -14.31 1.54
C GLN A 38 10.19 -14.79 1.08
N ILE A 39 9.40 -13.91 0.44
CA ILE A 39 8.08 -14.23 -0.11
C ILE A 39 8.22 -14.54 -1.60
N SER A 40 8.83 -13.62 -2.36
CA SER A 40 9.13 -13.85 -3.78
C SER A 40 10.19 -12.87 -4.28
N LYS A 41 10.99 -13.32 -5.26
CA LYS A 41 11.99 -12.51 -5.96
C LYS A 41 11.45 -11.90 -7.25
N ASP A 42 10.23 -12.24 -7.65
CA ASP A 42 9.64 -11.83 -8.93
C ASP A 42 8.94 -10.47 -8.87
N TYR A 43 8.85 -9.87 -7.68
CA TYR A 43 8.13 -8.62 -7.45
C TYR A 43 9.01 -7.63 -6.68
N GLY A 44 9.43 -6.56 -7.35
CA GLY A 44 10.21 -5.43 -6.81
C GLY A 44 9.48 -4.08 -6.91
N LEU A 45 8.34 -4.04 -7.60
CA LEU A 45 7.47 -2.87 -7.70
C LEU A 45 6.15 -3.15 -6.98
N PHE A 46 5.70 -2.23 -6.12
CA PHE A 46 4.47 -2.38 -5.35
C PHE A 46 3.60 -1.14 -5.40
N VAL A 47 2.29 -1.39 -5.41
CA VAL A 47 1.23 -0.40 -5.24
C VAL A 47 0.87 -0.34 -3.76
N THR A 48 0.93 0.85 -3.18
CA THR A 48 0.33 1.15 -1.87
C THR A 48 -1.18 1.25 -2.04
N TYR A 49 -1.92 0.24 -1.59
CA TYR A 49 -3.36 0.11 -1.83
C TYR A 49 -4.14 0.28 -0.51
N PRO A 50 -4.87 1.39 -0.32
CA PRO A 50 -5.69 1.58 0.85
C PRO A 50 -7.05 0.89 0.67
N LEU A 51 -7.37 -0.05 1.55
CA LEU A 51 -8.59 -0.86 1.47
C LEU A 51 -9.85 0.00 1.60
N ARG A 52 -10.89 -0.38 0.84
CA ARG A 52 -12.25 0.19 0.84
C ARG A 52 -13.25 -0.86 1.33
N SER A 53 -14.41 -0.41 1.78
CA SER A 53 -15.46 -1.27 2.34
C SER A 53 -15.96 -2.37 1.40
N ASP A 54 -15.81 -2.20 0.09
CA ASP A 54 -16.23 -3.15 -0.94
C ASP A 54 -15.10 -4.06 -1.46
N ASP A 55 -13.88 -3.86 -0.98
CA ASP A 55 -12.73 -4.71 -1.30
C ASP A 55 -12.84 -6.09 -0.63
N THR A 56 -12.29 -7.08 -1.33
CA THR A 56 -12.00 -8.41 -0.81
C THR A 56 -10.68 -8.89 -1.41
N LEU A 57 -10.03 -9.86 -0.76
CA LEU A 57 -8.80 -10.45 -1.28
C LEU A 57 -8.99 -10.98 -2.71
N ALA A 58 -10.07 -11.74 -2.94
CA ALA A 58 -10.41 -12.29 -4.25
C ALA A 58 -10.58 -11.24 -5.35
N LYS A 59 -11.28 -10.13 -5.07
CA LYS A 59 -11.46 -9.04 -6.05
C LYS A 59 -10.14 -8.37 -6.40
N ILE A 60 -9.31 -8.11 -5.39
CA ILE A 60 -8.00 -7.48 -5.57
C ILE A 60 -7.07 -8.41 -6.36
N ALA A 61 -7.02 -9.70 -6.00
CA ALA A 61 -6.25 -10.72 -6.68
C ALA A 61 -6.64 -10.88 -8.15
N THR A 62 -7.96 -10.97 -8.41
CA THR A 62 -8.50 -11.04 -9.77
C THR A 62 -8.09 -9.82 -10.61
N LYS A 63 -8.21 -8.61 -10.04
CA LYS A 63 -7.84 -7.37 -10.72
C LYS A 63 -6.34 -7.27 -10.99
N ALA A 64 -5.51 -7.74 -10.06
CA ALA A 64 -4.06 -7.75 -10.22
C ALA A 64 -3.56 -8.85 -11.18
N GLY A 65 -4.36 -9.91 -11.36
CA GLY A 65 -3.95 -11.13 -12.04
C GLY A 65 -2.88 -11.87 -11.25
N LEU A 66 -3.10 -12.04 -9.95
CA LEU A 66 -2.19 -12.67 -8.99
C LEU A 66 -2.97 -13.67 -8.11
N ASP A 67 -2.26 -14.64 -7.55
CA ASP A 67 -2.82 -15.56 -6.57
C ASP A 67 -3.16 -14.85 -5.25
N GLU A 68 -4.31 -15.18 -4.67
CA GLU A 68 -4.75 -14.66 -3.37
C GLU A 68 -3.72 -14.93 -2.27
N GLY A 69 -3.16 -16.15 -2.23
CA GLY A 69 -2.16 -16.55 -1.24
C GLY A 69 -0.86 -15.74 -1.34
N LEU A 70 -0.45 -15.35 -2.55
CA LEU A 70 0.71 -14.48 -2.75
C LEU A 70 0.46 -13.09 -2.14
N ILE A 71 -0.71 -12.50 -2.43
CA ILE A 71 -1.09 -11.20 -1.89
C ILE A 71 -1.22 -11.26 -0.37
N GLN A 72 -1.84 -12.31 0.18
CA GLN A 72 -1.93 -12.50 1.63
C GLN A 72 -0.55 -12.66 2.27
N ASN A 73 0.38 -13.37 1.64
CA ASN A 73 1.73 -13.53 2.18
C ASN A 73 2.50 -12.22 2.27
N PHE A 74 2.33 -11.29 1.31
CA PHE A 74 2.90 -9.94 1.43
C PHE A 74 2.25 -9.08 2.52
N ASN A 75 1.09 -9.51 3.04
CA ASN A 75 0.26 -8.74 3.97
C ASN A 75 -0.31 -9.67 5.07
N GLN A 76 0.55 -10.46 5.74
CA GLN A 76 0.12 -11.60 6.58
C GLN A 76 -0.97 -11.25 7.61
N ASP A 77 -0.88 -10.08 8.24
CA ASP A 77 -1.82 -9.64 9.28
C ASP A 77 -3.02 -8.84 8.74
N ALA A 78 -3.09 -8.63 7.43
CA ALA A 78 -4.14 -7.81 6.84
C ALA A 78 -5.45 -8.58 6.69
N ASN A 79 -6.54 -7.98 7.18
CA ASN A 79 -7.89 -8.39 6.86
C ASN A 79 -8.40 -7.54 5.68
N PHE A 80 -8.43 -8.11 4.49
CA PHE A 80 -8.82 -7.42 3.25
C PHE A 80 -10.29 -6.97 3.23
N SER A 81 -11.14 -7.52 4.11
CA SER A 81 -12.57 -7.21 4.19
C SER A 81 -12.90 -6.17 5.27
N ILE A 82 -11.91 -5.63 6.00
CA ILE A 82 -12.14 -4.65 7.07
C ILE A 82 -12.48 -3.26 6.55
N GLY A 83 -12.23 -3.00 5.26
CA GLY A 83 -12.53 -1.73 4.60
C GLY A 83 -11.67 -0.54 5.01
N SER A 84 -10.53 -0.79 5.67
CA SER A 84 -9.59 0.22 6.13
C SER A 84 -8.17 -0.37 6.21
N GLY A 85 -7.16 0.49 6.38
CA GLY A 85 -5.76 0.06 6.37
C GLY A 85 -5.14 0.07 4.97
N ILE A 86 -3.83 -0.18 4.93
CA ILE A 86 -3.02 -0.19 3.70
C ILE A 86 -2.42 -1.59 3.52
N VAL A 87 -2.51 -2.10 2.30
CA VAL A 87 -1.83 -3.32 1.85
C VAL A 87 -0.91 -3.00 0.68
N PHE A 88 0.06 -3.87 0.43
CA PHE A 88 1.00 -3.76 -0.67
C PHE A 88 0.74 -4.84 -1.70
N ILE A 89 0.44 -4.41 -2.93
CA ILE A 89 0.09 -5.30 -4.04
C ILE A 89 1.19 -5.20 -5.11
N PRO A 90 1.76 -6.31 -5.61
CA PRO A 90 2.72 -6.24 -6.70
C PRO A 90 2.17 -5.46 -7.90
N GLY A 91 2.96 -4.50 -8.38
CA GLY A 91 2.62 -3.59 -9.46
C GLY A 91 3.26 -3.98 -10.79
N ARG A 92 2.67 -3.52 -11.88
CA ARG A 92 3.20 -3.68 -13.25
C ARG A 92 3.89 -2.39 -13.69
N ASP A 93 4.93 -2.52 -14.51
CA ASP A 93 5.62 -1.42 -15.16
C ASP A 93 4.77 -0.79 -16.29
N GLN A 94 5.33 0.17 -17.02
CA GLN A 94 4.63 0.86 -18.11
C GLN A 94 4.24 -0.08 -19.27
N ASN A 95 4.84 -1.26 -19.36
CA ASN A 95 4.58 -2.26 -20.40
C ASN A 95 3.61 -3.36 -19.93
N GLY A 96 3.13 -3.29 -18.68
CA GLY A 96 2.23 -4.28 -18.11
C GLY A 96 2.93 -5.52 -17.53
N HIS A 97 4.26 -5.49 -17.37
CA HIS A 97 5.03 -6.60 -16.81
C HIS A 97 5.31 -6.39 -15.31
N PHE A 98 5.38 -7.48 -14.55
CA PHE A 98 5.85 -7.41 -13.17
C PHE A 98 7.36 -7.15 -13.15
N PHE A 99 7.78 -6.08 -12.47
CA PHE A 99 9.18 -5.74 -12.31
C PHE A 99 9.79 -6.63 -11.21
N PRO A 100 10.90 -7.36 -11.48
CA PRO A 100 11.49 -8.27 -10.50
C PRO A 100 12.21 -7.53 -9.36
N LEU A 101 12.41 -8.20 -8.23
CA LEU A 101 13.12 -7.63 -7.07
C LEU A 101 14.61 -7.40 -7.38
N TYR A 102 15.20 -8.31 -8.14
CA TYR A 102 16.58 -8.22 -8.61
C TYR A 102 16.59 -8.11 -10.12
N SER A 103 17.51 -7.30 -10.66
CA SER A 103 17.76 -7.29 -12.10
C SER A 103 18.10 -8.71 -12.56
N ARG A 104 17.45 -9.13 -13.64
CA ARG A 104 17.73 -10.40 -14.31
C ARG A 104 18.83 -10.24 -15.34
#